data_AF-A0A1W5DDW1-F1
#
_entry.id   AF-A0A1W5DDW1-F1
#
_cell.length_a   1.000
_cell.length_b   1.000
_cell.length_c   1.000
_cell.angle_alpha   90.00
_cell.angle_beta   90.00
_cell.angle_gamma   90.00
#
_symmetry.space_group_name_H-M   'P 1'
#
loop_
_entity.id
_entity.type
_entity.pdbx_description
1 polymer ?
#
loop_
_entity_poly.entity_id
_entity_poly.type
_entity_poly.pdbx_seq_one_letter_code
_entity_poly.pdbx_strand_id
1 'polypeptide(L)'
;MGLRTVFTDHSLFGFADAASILTNKLLKFTLSDVDHVICVSHTCKENTVLRASLDPLMVSVIPNAVVAENFRPLHYNPSSKDASGTTRPLPPPPQHLGPNDTITIVVVSRLFYNKGTDLLIAAIPRILAHDPHVRFIIAGSGPKAIDLEQMLERRVLQDRVELLGPVRHEEVRDVMVRGHIYLHPSLTEAFGTVIVEAASCGLYVVCTRVGGIPEVLPQDMTTFAKPEEDDLVAATAKAIAALRANGIRTERFHDQVRRMYSWTDVAQRTERVYDGITGALSPEEFYGDYSANGGGWSATRGRAGVQSFALIDRLKRYYGCGIWAGKLFCMCVVIDYLLFVFLEMWAPRANIDVARNWPKKSPAVKGAREKEAVDNPVVRKRSKRERRP
;
A
#
# COMPACT_ATOMS: atom_id res chain seq x y z
N MET A 1 14.41 24.34 -10.10
CA MET A 1 13.75 24.11 -11.40
C MET A 1 12.33 24.72 -11.52
N GLY A 2 11.71 25.21 -10.44
CA GLY A 2 10.35 25.78 -10.53
C GLY A 2 9.25 24.74 -10.79
N LEU A 3 9.57 23.46 -10.61
CA LEU A 3 8.65 22.35 -10.76
C LEU A 3 7.91 22.10 -9.44
N ARG A 4 6.62 21.79 -9.56
CA ARG A 4 5.81 21.36 -8.43
C ARG A 4 6.20 19.94 -8.03
N THR A 5 6.32 19.70 -6.74
CA THR A 5 6.82 18.42 -6.20
C THR A 5 5.81 17.83 -5.24
N VAL A 6 5.45 16.57 -5.49
CA VAL A 6 4.66 15.75 -4.57
C VAL A 6 5.52 14.61 -4.07
N PHE A 7 5.55 14.41 -2.76
CA PHE A 7 6.19 13.26 -2.14
C PHE A 7 5.14 12.26 -1.68
N THR A 8 5.35 10.97 -1.91
CA THR A 8 4.45 9.92 -1.40
C THR A 8 5.17 9.12 -0.31
N ASP A 9 4.66 9.16 0.91
CA ASP A 9 5.19 8.40 2.04
C ASP A 9 4.52 7.03 2.13
N HIS A 10 5.34 5.99 2.10
CA HIS A 10 4.93 4.59 2.24
C HIS A 10 5.42 3.94 3.55
N SER A 11 6.06 4.72 4.42
CA SER A 11 6.75 4.18 5.59
C SER A 11 6.16 4.70 6.90
N LEU A 12 6.22 3.85 7.93
CA LEU A 12 6.04 4.25 9.31
C LEU A 12 7.36 4.07 10.04
N PHE A 13 7.83 5.13 10.68
CA PHE A 13 9.04 5.07 11.50
C PHE A 13 8.73 5.49 12.94
N GLY A 14 9.53 4.96 13.86
CA GLY A 14 9.48 5.31 15.26
C GLY A 14 10.08 6.68 15.56
N PHE A 15 9.99 7.08 16.83
CA PHE A 15 10.54 8.33 17.34
C PHE A 15 11.71 8.14 18.32
N ALA A 16 12.00 6.90 18.74
CA ALA A 16 12.69 6.64 20.01
C ALA A 16 14.20 6.40 19.91
N ASP A 17 14.74 6.01 18.76
CA ASP A 17 16.17 5.70 18.60
C ASP A 17 16.93 6.81 17.86
N ALA A 18 18.24 6.88 18.10
CA ALA A 18 19.11 7.94 17.55
C ALA A 18 19.09 7.98 16.00
N ALA A 19 18.97 6.82 15.34
CA ALA A 19 18.85 6.74 13.89
C ALA A 19 17.50 7.33 13.42
N SER A 20 16.40 7.06 14.13
CA SER A 20 15.11 7.72 13.85
C SER A 20 15.16 9.23 14.06
N ILE A 21 15.85 9.73 15.09
CA ILE A 21 15.99 11.19 15.29
C ILE A 21 16.70 11.84 14.10
N LEU A 22 17.81 11.26 13.64
CA LEU A 22 18.54 11.77 12.46
C LEU A 22 17.68 11.69 11.20
N THR A 23 17.02 10.56 10.98
CA THR A 23 16.13 10.33 9.84
C THR A 23 14.97 11.32 9.83
N ASN A 24 14.39 11.65 10.99
CA ASN A 24 13.30 12.62 11.11
C ASN A 24 13.77 14.03 10.79
N LYS A 25 14.99 14.41 11.19
CA LYS A 25 15.58 15.69 10.79
C LYS A 25 15.82 15.77 9.29
N LEU A 26 16.33 14.69 8.69
CA LEU A 26 16.53 14.62 7.24
C LEU A 26 15.20 14.64 6.49
N LEU A 27 14.17 13.96 7.01
CA LEU A 27 12.82 13.98 6.46
C LEU A 27 12.24 15.39 6.50
N LYS A 28 12.34 16.08 7.65
CA LYS A 28 11.91 17.48 7.79
C LYS A 28 12.62 18.40 6.81
N PHE A 29 13.93 18.23 6.63
CA PHE A 29 14.70 18.95 5.63
C PHE A 29 14.16 18.69 4.22
N THR A 30 14.02 17.43 3.84
CA THR A 30 13.58 17.02 2.49
C THR A 30 12.16 17.51 2.19
N LEU A 31 11.24 17.39 3.15
CA LEU A 31 9.84 17.79 2.99
C LEU A 31 9.62 19.30 3.21
N SER A 32 10.66 20.07 3.52
CA SER A 32 10.54 21.53 3.55
C SER A 32 10.36 22.13 2.16
N ASP A 33 10.82 21.43 1.10
CA ASP A 33 10.79 21.89 -0.29
C ASP A 33 9.64 21.33 -1.13
N VAL A 34 8.83 20.42 -0.58
CA VAL A 34 7.70 19.80 -1.32
C VAL A 34 6.45 20.66 -1.23
N ASP A 35 5.67 20.68 -2.32
CA ASP A 35 4.41 21.41 -2.38
C ASP A 35 3.28 20.65 -1.69
N HIS A 36 3.31 19.31 -1.77
CA HIS A 36 2.30 18.45 -1.13
C HIS A 36 2.85 17.06 -0.82
N VAL A 37 2.24 16.40 0.16
CA VAL A 37 2.57 15.02 0.55
C VAL A 37 1.33 14.13 0.41
N ILE A 38 1.52 12.91 -0.09
CA ILE A 38 0.51 11.86 -0.10
C ILE A 38 0.96 10.77 0.88
N CYS A 39 0.08 10.37 1.79
CA CYS A 39 0.29 9.27 2.72
C CYS A 39 -0.70 8.15 2.43
N VAL A 40 -0.27 6.90 2.60
CA VAL A 40 -1.10 5.72 2.27
C VAL A 40 -2.18 5.37 3.29
N SER A 41 -2.18 6.02 4.45
CA SER A 41 -3.18 5.87 5.52
C SER A 41 -3.24 7.13 6.38
N HIS A 42 -4.30 7.30 7.18
CA HIS A 42 -4.40 8.38 8.15
C HIS A 42 -3.33 8.27 9.22
N THR A 43 -3.05 7.05 9.70
CA THR A 43 -1.94 6.81 10.63
C THR A 43 -0.59 7.22 10.03
N CYS A 44 -0.36 6.96 8.73
CA CYS A 44 0.83 7.45 8.04
C CYS A 44 0.84 8.97 7.95
N LYS A 45 -0.28 9.62 7.61
CA LYS A 45 -0.41 11.09 7.62
C LYS A 45 -0.05 11.70 8.97
N GLU A 46 -0.60 11.18 10.06
CA GLU A 46 -0.29 11.66 11.41
C GLU A 46 1.20 11.50 11.73
N ASN A 47 1.80 10.35 11.43
CA ASN A 47 3.22 10.10 11.63
C ASN A 47 4.09 11.07 10.83
N THR A 48 3.80 11.27 9.54
CA THR A 48 4.57 12.14 8.64
C THR A 48 4.43 13.62 9.05
N VAL A 49 3.22 14.08 9.34
CA VAL A 49 2.95 15.45 9.82
C VAL A 49 3.77 15.75 11.08
N LEU A 50 3.77 14.85 12.06
CA LEU A 50 4.52 15.02 13.30
C LEU A 50 6.04 15.01 13.07
N ARG A 51 6.55 14.04 12.30
CA ARG A 51 7.99 13.86 12.07
C ARG A 51 8.61 14.98 11.24
N ALA A 52 7.88 15.46 10.24
CA ALA A 52 8.35 16.50 9.34
C ALA A 52 7.83 17.91 9.72
N SER A 53 7.04 18.03 10.78
CA SER A 53 6.43 19.31 11.21
C SER A 53 5.68 20.02 10.06
N LEU A 54 4.93 19.25 9.28
CA LEU A 54 4.17 19.76 8.13
C LEU A 54 2.80 20.27 8.58
N ASP A 55 2.21 21.17 7.77
CA ASP A 55 0.80 21.53 7.92
C ASP A 55 -0.08 20.31 7.54
N PRO A 56 -1.06 19.89 8.36
CA PRO A 56 -1.97 18.82 7.99
C PRO A 56 -2.74 19.05 6.67
N LEU A 57 -2.89 20.30 6.22
CA LEU A 57 -3.53 20.64 4.94
C LEU A 57 -2.65 20.29 3.73
N MET A 58 -1.32 20.34 3.87
CA MET A 58 -0.38 19.95 2.78
C MET A 58 -0.14 18.43 2.71
N VAL A 59 -0.98 17.63 3.38
CA VAL A 59 -0.89 16.17 3.37
C VAL A 59 -2.24 15.53 3.07
N SER A 60 -2.34 14.78 1.98
CA SER A 60 -3.54 14.00 1.61
C SER A 60 -3.36 12.53 1.94
N VAL A 61 -4.45 11.83 2.24
CA VAL A 61 -4.45 10.37 2.39
C VAL A 61 -5.00 9.75 1.12
N ILE A 62 -4.17 9.01 0.41
CA ILE A 62 -4.57 8.25 -0.78
C ILE A 62 -4.01 6.84 -0.61
N PRO A 63 -4.86 5.82 -0.38
CA PRO A 63 -4.39 4.47 -0.15
C PRO A 63 -3.77 3.88 -1.41
N ASN A 64 -2.96 2.83 -1.23
CA ASN A 64 -2.46 2.06 -2.37
C ASN A 64 -3.63 1.33 -3.05
N ALA A 65 -3.51 1.14 -4.36
CA ALA A 65 -4.44 0.31 -5.13
C ALA A 65 -3.85 -1.08 -5.40
N VAL A 66 -4.73 -2.05 -5.66
CA VAL A 66 -4.38 -3.39 -6.10
C VAL A 66 -5.03 -3.64 -7.46
N VAL A 67 -4.30 -4.30 -8.37
CA VAL A 67 -4.93 -4.85 -9.57
C VAL A 67 -5.69 -6.11 -9.15
N ALA A 68 -6.93 -5.95 -8.70
CA ALA A 68 -7.74 -7.05 -8.16
C ALA A 68 -7.82 -8.25 -9.12
N GLU A 69 -7.75 -8.01 -10.43
CA GLU A 69 -7.76 -9.06 -11.46
C GLU A 69 -6.57 -10.04 -11.34
N ASN A 70 -5.45 -9.58 -10.78
CA ASN A 70 -4.27 -10.41 -10.51
C ASN A 70 -4.42 -11.27 -9.24
N PHE A 71 -5.48 -11.06 -8.46
CA PHE A 71 -5.72 -11.72 -7.17
C PHE A 71 -7.16 -12.28 -7.10
N ARG A 72 -7.61 -12.90 -8.20
CA ARG A 72 -8.94 -13.53 -8.27
C ARG A 72 -8.99 -14.87 -7.51
N PRO A 73 -10.09 -15.21 -6.83
CA PRO A 73 -10.35 -16.58 -6.35
C PRO A 73 -10.34 -17.61 -7.51
N LEU A 74 -10.09 -18.89 -7.21
CA LEU A 74 -10.00 -19.96 -8.23
C LEU A 74 -11.26 -20.13 -9.08
N HIS A 75 -12.45 -19.96 -8.49
CA HIS A 75 -13.74 -20.16 -9.17
C HIS A 75 -14.43 -18.85 -9.56
N TYR A 76 -13.68 -17.75 -9.64
CA TYR A 76 -14.24 -16.45 -10.03
C TYR A 76 -14.53 -16.41 -11.54
N ASN A 77 -15.79 -16.21 -11.91
CA ASN A 77 -16.21 -16.04 -13.30
C ASN A 77 -16.63 -14.58 -13.57
N PRO A 78 -15.83 -13.78 -14.29
CA PRO A 78 -16.18 -12.39 -14.59
C PRO A 78 -17.29 -12.26 -15.66
N SER A 79 -17.58 -13.33 -16.40
CA SER A 79 -18.56 -13.34 -17.51
C SER A 79 -19.88 -14.02 -17.15
N SER A 80 -20.10 -14.30 -15.88
CA SER A 80 -21.38 -14.83 -15.43
C SER A 80 -22.51 -13.84 -15.73
N LYS A 81 -23.70 -14.38 -16.03
CA LYS A 81 -24.93 -13.61 -16.14
C LYS A 81 -25.73 -13.85 -14.87
N ASP A 82 -26.27 -12.78 -14.30
CA ASP A 82 -27.25 -12.91 -13.22
C ASP A 82 -28.56 -13.52 -13.76
N ALA A 83 -29.52 -13.79 -12.87
CA ALA A 83 -30.83 -14.34 -13.23
C ALA A 83 -31.63 -13.42 -14.19
N SER A 84 -31.26 -12.15 -14.29
CA SER A 84 -31.83 -11.17 -15.23
C SER A 84 -31.10 -11.10 -16.59
N GLY A 85 -30.08 -11.93 -16.82
CA GLY A 85 -29.34 -11.97 -18.08
C GLY A 85 -28.29 -10.87 -18.25
N THR A 86 -28.10 -10.01 -17.25
CA THR A 86 -27.06 -8.98 -17.23
C THR A 86 -25.72 -9.60 -16.88
N THR A 87 -24.67 -9.28 -17.65
CA THR A 87 -23.31 -9.73 -17.36
C THR A 87 -22.83 -9.06 -16.08
N ARG A 88 -22.78 -9.82 -14.99
CA ARG A 88 -22.28 -9.37 -13.69
C ARG A 88 -21.47 -10.52 -13.08
N PRO A 89 -20.25 -10.24 -12.55
CA PRO A 89 -19.51 -11.25 -11.82
C PRO A 89 -20.37 -11.81 -10.69
N LEU A 90 -20.56 -13.12 -10.71
CA LEU A 90 -21.20 -13.88 -9.66
C LEU A 90 -20.09 -14.28 -8.69
N PRO A 91 -20.30 -14.11 -7.38
CA PRO A 91 -19.36 -14.62 -6.41
C PRO A 91 -19.23 -16.14 -6.57
N PRO A 92 -18.05 -16.71 -6.27
CA PRO A 92 -17.90 -18.16 -6.23
C PRO A 92 -18.89 -18.76 -5.21
N PRO A 93 -19.25 -20.05 -5.34
CA PRO A 93 -20.10 -20.69 -4.35
C PRO A 93 -19.46 -20.59 -2.96
N PRO A 94 -20.26 -20.38 -1.89
CA PRO A 94 -19.72 -20.36 -0.53
C PRO A 94 -19.00 -21.67 -0.22
N GLN A 95 -17.79 -21.57 0.33
CA GLN A 95 -17.03 -22.74 0.75
C GLN A 95 -17.41 -23.09 2.19
N HIS A 96 -18.23 -24.12 2.36
CA HIS A 96 -18.63 -24.60 3.67
C HIS A 96 -17.52 -25.49 4.24
N LEU A 97 -16.94 -25.10 5.37
CA LEU A 97 -15.91 -25.84 6.08
C LEU A 97 -16.55 -26.61 7.24
N GLY A 98 -16.61 -27.92 7.13
CA GLY A 98 -17.09 -28.80 8.19
C GLY A 98 -16.12 -28.88 9.39
N PRO A 99 -16.51 -29.57 10.47
CA PRO A 99 -15.69 -29.69 11.69
C PRO A 99 -14.35 -30.41 11.50
N ASN A 100 -14.26 -31.31 10.52
CA ASN A 100 -13.06 -32.11 10.24
C ASN A 100 -12.31 -31.64 8.97
N ASP A 101 -12.83 -30.62 8.29
CA ASP A 101 -12.16 -30.08 7.11
C ASP A 101 -10.90 -29.33 7.54
N THR A 102 -9.86 -29.47 6.71
CA THR A 102 -8.57 -28.84 6.98
C THR A 102 -8.59 -27.36 6.62
N ILE A 103 -8.28 -26.50 7.58
CA ILE A 103 -8.12 -25.06 7.39
C ILE A 103 -6.64 -24.74 7.18
N THR A 104 -6.31 -24.31 5.97
CA THR A 104 -5.00 -23.75 5.65
C THR A 104 -4.90 -22.26 5.99
N ILE A 105 -3.92 -21.90 6.82
CA ILE A 105 -3.53 -20.53 7.12
C ILE A 105 -2.31 -20.18 6.25
N VAL A 106 -2.40 -19.09 5.50
CA VAL A 106 -1.35 -18.62 4.59
C VAL A 106 -0.65 -17.42 5.21
N VAL A 107 0.68 -17.42 5.13
CA VAL A 107 1.53 -16.28 5.46
C VAL A 107 2.40 -15.99 4.25
N VAL A 108 2.32 -14.77 3.73
CA VAL A 108 3.20 -14.27 2.66
C VAL A 108 3.79 -12.96 3.14
N SER A 109 5.08 -12.93 3.44
CA SER A 109 5.76 -11.73 3.92
C SER A 109 7.28 -11.84 3.80
N ARG A 110 7.98 -10.72 3.99
CA ARG A 110 9.42 -10.77 4.28
C ARG A 110 9.60 -11.28 5.71
N LEU A 111 10.50 -12.23 5.91
CA LEU A 111 10.77 -12.84 7.21
C LEU A 111 11.75 -11.98 8.03
N PHE A 112 11.26 -10.82 8.45
CA PHE A 112 11.98 -9.82 9.24
C PHE A 112 11.29 -9.61 10.59
N TYR A 113 12.02 -9.01 11.54
CA TYR A 113 11.52 -8.67 12.87
C TYR A 113 10.25 -7.81 12.82
N ASN A 114 10.26 -6.71 12.05
CA ASN A 114 9.13 -5.80 11.93
C ASN A 114 7.89 -6.43 11.26
N LYS A 115 8.05 -7.56 10.58
CA LYS A 115 6.95 -8.36 10.01
C LYS A 115 6.41 -9.42 10.98
N GLY A 116 6.88 -9.41 12.23
CA GLY A 116 6.37 -10.26 13.30
C GLY A 116 6.76 -11.72 13.13
N THR A 117 7.92 -12.01 12.52
CA THR A 117 8.35 -13.41 12.34
C THR A 117 8.57 -14.10 13.68
N ASP A 118 9.07 -13.39 14.70
CA ASP A 118 9.16 -13.92 16.07
C ASP A 118 7.80 -14.28 16.66
N LEU A 119 6.79 -13.45 16.38
CA LEU A 119 5.42 -13.68 16.80
C LEU A 119 4.83 -14.92 16.11
N LEU A 120 5.14 -15.14 14.82
CA LEU A 120 4.80 -16.38 14.11
C LEU A 120 5.46 -17.60 14.75
N ILE A 121 6.76 -17.52 15.02
CA ILE A 121 7.55 -18.61 15.61
C ILE A 121 6.95 -19.05 16.94
N ALA A 122 6.47 -18.10 17.75
CA ALA A 122 5.84 -18.38 19.03
C ALA A 122 4.38 -18.88 18.89
N ALA A 123 3.58 -18.28 18.00
CA ALA A 123 2.15 -18.57 17.89
C ALA A 123 1.82 -19.86 17.12
N ILE A 124 2.58 -20.20 16.07
CA ILE A 124 2.30 -21.36 15.20
C ILE A 124 2.16 -22.66 16.00
N PRO A 125 3.11 -23.06 16.88
CA PRO A 125 2.98 -24.30 17.65
C PRO A 125 1.69 -24.35 18.49
N ARG A 126 1.30 -23.22 19.08
CA ARG A 126 0.11 -23.13 19.94
C ARG A 126 -1.18 -23.22 19.14
N ILE A 127 -1.24 -22.54 17.98
CA ILE A 127 -2.38 -22.63 17.06
C ILE A 127 -2.55 -24.08 16.58
N LEU A 128 -1.45 -24.73 16.19
CA LEU A 128 -1.46 -26.11 15.72
C LEU A 128 -1.84 -27.10 16.82
N ALA A 129 -1.39 -26.88 18.06
CA ALA A 129 -1.76 -27.72 19.20
C ALA A 129 -3.26 -27.61 19.55
N HIS A 130 -3.88 -26.45 19.32
CA HIS A 130 -5.29 -26.21 19.62
C HIS A 130 -6.25 -26.85 18.61
N ASP A 131 -5.90 -26.91 17.31
CA ASP A 131 -6.75 -27.51 16.28
C ASP A 131 -5.92 -28.46 15.39
N PRO A 132 -6.19 -29.79 15.39
CA PRO A 132 -5.45 -30.76 14.60
C PRO A 132 -5.70 -30.63 13.09
N HIS A 133 -6.80 -30.00 12.67
CA HIS A 133 -7.17 -29.81 11.28
C HIS A 133 -6.69 -28.46 10.72
N VAL A 134 -5.68 -27.84 11.35
CA VAL A 134 -5.06 -26.61 10.83
C VAL A 134 -3.70 -26.92 10.20
N ARG A 135 -3.39 -26.28 9.08
CA ARG A 135 -2.06 -26.31 8.47
C ARG A 135 -1.61 -24.91 8.09
N PHE A 136 -0.30 -24.71 7.94
CA PHE A 136 0.27 -23.46 7.45
C PHE A 136 0.96 -23.62 6.11
N ILE A 137 0.86 -22.58 5.29
CA ILE A 137 1.74 -22.36 4.15
C ILE A 137 2.42 -21.02 4.39
N ILE A 138 3.75 -21.00 4.39
CA ILE A 138 4.53 -19.80 4.64
C ILE A 138 5.46 -19.56 3.44
N ALA A 139 5.28 -18.41 2.80
CA ALA A 139 6.12 -17.94 1.71
C ALA A 139 6.82 -16.64 2.11
N GLY A 140 8.12 -16.58 1.86
CA GLY A 140 8.95 -15.46 2.25
C GLY A 140 10.42 -15.83 2.37
N SER A 141 11.24 -14.79 2.42
CA SER A 141 12.65 -14.91 2.80
C SER A 141 13.04 -13.75 3.69
N GLY A 142 14.10 -13.94 4.45
CA GLY A 142 14.65 -12.92 5.33
C GLY A 142 15.53 -13.51 6.43
N PRO A 143 16.16 -12.65 7.24
CA PRO A 143 17.09 -13.08 8.29
C PRO A 143 16.47 -14.05 9.31
N LYS A 144 15.15 -13.99 9.51
CA LYS A 144 14.42 -14.83 10.48
C LYS A 144 13.96 -16.17 9.90
N ALA A 145 14.27 -16.48 8.63
CA ALA A 145 13.90 -17.76 8.02
C ALA A 145 14.52 -18.96 8.74
N ILE A 146 15.80 -18.84 9.12
CA ILE A 146 16.54 -19.90 9.84
C ILE A 146 15.90 -20.17 11.21
N ASP A 147 15.53 -19.12 11.95
CA ASP A 147 14.86 -19.28 13.25
C ASP A 147 13.52 -20.01 13.12
N LEU A 148 12.78 -19.72 12.04
CA LEU A 148 11.51 -20.37 11.73
C LEU A 148 11.71 -21.85 11.38
N GLU A 149 12.67 -22.17 10.50
CA GLU A 149 13.04 -23.56 10.14
C GLU A 149 13.46 -24.36 11.38
N GLN A 150 14.36 -23.81 12.21
CA GLN A 150 14.80 -24.45 13.45
C GLN A 150 13.64 -24.69 14.42
N MET A 151 12.68 -23.77 14.52
CA MET A 151 11.50 -23.96 15.36
C MET A 151 10.66 -25.14 14.84
N LEU A 152 10.41 -25.22 13.53
CA LEU A 152 9.61 -26.30 12.95
C LEU A 152 10.26 -27.66 13.17
N GLU A 153 11.59 -27.75 13.05
CA GLU A 153 12.33 -28.98 13.34
C GLU A 153 12.26 -29.39 14.81
N ARG A 154 12.54 -28.45 15.72
CA ARG A 154 12.51 -28.71 17.18
C ARG A 154 11.13 -29.12 17.68
N ARG A 155 10.07 -28.66 17.02
CA ARG A 155 8.67 -28.95 17.37
C ARG A 155 8.05 -30.07 16.53
N VAL A 156 8.78 -30.62 15.56
CA VAL A 156 8.32 -31.68 14.65
C VAL A 156 7.03 -31.28 13.91
N LEU A 157 7.04 -30.10 13.28
CA LEU A 157 5.87 -29.48 12.64
C LEU A 157 5.90 -29.51 11.10
N GLN A 158 6.88 -30.17 10.49
CA GLN A 158 7.08 -30.19 9.03
C GLN A 158 5.90 -30.79 8.26
N ASP A 159 5.16 -31.72 8.87
CA ASP A 159 3.96 -32.33 8.26
C ASP A 159 2.76 -31.36 8.22
N ARG A 160 2.81 -30.27 8.98
CA ARG A 160 1.71 -29.31 9.13
C ARG A 160 2.06 -27.90 8.69
N VAL A 161 3.33 -27.60 8.45
CA VAL A 161 3.81 -26.30 7.98
C VAL A 161 4.67 -26.49 6.74
N GLU A 162 4.18 -25.95 5.63
CA GLU A 162 4.90 -25.94 4.35
C GLU A 162 5.63 -24.60 4.19
N LEU A 163 6.97 -24.64 4.19
CA LEU A 163 7.82 -23.49 3.88
C LEU A 163 8.15 -23.46 2.39
N LEU A 164 7.65 -22.45 1.68
CA LEU A 164 7.87 -22.29 0.23
C LEU A 164 9.14 -21.52 -0.11
N GLY A 165 9.70 -20.78 0.85
CA GLY A 165 10.77 -19.83 0.59
C GLY A 165 10.29 -18.61 -0.21
N PRO A 166 11.18 -17.89 -0.92
CA PRO A 166 10.81 -16.68 -1.66
C PRO A 166 9.92 -17.00 -2.86
N VAL A 167 8.81 -16.25 -2.99
CA VAL A 167 7.86 -16.37 -4.09
C VAL A 167 7.82 -15.06 -4.89
N ARG A 168 7.79 -15.14 -6.23
CA ARG A 168 7.71 -13.95 -7.08
C ARG A 168 6.32 -13.35 -6.96
N HIS A 169 6.21 -12.02 -7.09
CA HIS A 169 4.92 -11.33 -6.92
C HIS A 169 3.80 -11.90 -7.82
N GLU A 170 4.13 -12.28 -9.06
CA GLU A 170 3.20 -12.91 -10.00
C GLU A 170 2.65 -14.28 -9.55
N GLU A 171 3.35 -14.97 -8.66
CA GLU A 171 2.97 -16.30 -8.11
C GLU A 171 2.29 -16.20 -6.73
N VAL A 172 2.26 -15.00 -6.12
CA VAL A 172 1.66 -14.81 -4.79
C VAL A 172 0.20 -15.25 -4.77
N ARG A 173 -0.55 -14.95 -5.82
CA ARG A 173 -1.94 -15.40 -5.95
C ARG A 173 -2.05 -16.91 -5.82
N ASP A 174 -1.18 -17.67 -6.49
CA ASP A 174 -1.24 -19.13 -6.53
C ASP A 174 -0.96 -19.74 -5.15
N VAL A 175 -0.21 -19.04 -4.30
CA VAL A 175 -0.06 -19.38 -2.89
C VAL A 175 -1.30 -19.02 -2.08
N MET A 176 -1.80 -17.80 -2.23
CA MET A 176 -2.95 -17.30 -1.45
C MET A 176 -4.18 -18.19 -1.63
N VAL A 177 -4.54 -18.54 -2.87
CA VAL A 177 -5.76 -19.34 -3.16
C VAL A 177 -5.74 -20.77 -2.62
N ARG A 178 -4.62 -21.23 -2.03
CA ARG A 178 -4.51 -22.51 -1.30
C ARG A 178 -4.98 -22.41 0.15
N GLY A 179 -5.24 -21.18 0.62
CA GLY A 179 -5.61 -20.82 1.98
C GLY A 179 -7.07 -20.48 2.18
N HIS A 180 -7.47 -20.46 3.45
CA HIS A 180 -8.76 -19.92 3.89
C HIS A 180 -8.57 -18.68 4.78
N ILE A 181 -7.46 -18.64 5.54
CA ILE A 181 -7.09 -17.51 6.40
C ILE A 181 -5.74 -16.96 5.93
N TYR A 182 -5.60 -15.65 5.89
CA TYR A 182 -4.31 -14.97 5.78
C TYR A 182 -3.90 -14.40 7.14
N LEU A 183 -2.72 -14.78 7.63
CA LEU A 183 -2.19 -14.31 8.92
C LEU A 183 -1.10 -13.26 8.69
N HIS A 184 -1.33 -12.05 9.22
CA HIS A 184 -0.44 -10.89 9.07
C HIS A 184 -0.02 -10.31 10.44
N PRO A 185 1.04 -10.84 11.07
CA PRO A 185 1.41 -10.51 12.44
C PRO A 185 2.41 -9.35 12.55
N SER A 186 2.40 -8.41 11.60
CA SER A 186 3.38 -7.31 11.56
C SER A 186 3.42 -6.50 12.85
N LEU A 187 4.59 -5.99 13.21
CA LEU A 187 4.75 -5.09 14.36
C LEU A 187 4.58 -3.62 13.94
N THR A 188 4.88 -3.32 12.67
CA THR A 188 4.68 -2.00 12.07
C THR A 188 4.25 -2.15 10.61
N GLU A 189 3.24 -1.38 10.19
CA GLU A 189 2.78 -1.38 8.80
C GLU A 189 2.02 -0.10 8.46
N ALA A 190 2.36 0.54 7.34
CA ALA A 190 1.74 1.79 6.91
C ALA A 190 0.38 1.55 6.25
N PHE A 191 0.27 0.46 5.47
CA PHE A 191 -0.95 0.09 4.76
C PHE A 191 -1.05 -1.42 4.53
N GLY A 192 0.05 -2.12 4.20
CA GLY A 192 0.02 -3.58 4.06
C GLY A 192 -0.78 -4.06 2.86
N THR A 193 -0.36 -3.70 1.64
CA THR A 193 -1.01 -4.09 0.37
C THR A 193 -1.33 -5.59 0.27
N VAL A 194 -0.48 -6.44 0.84
CA VAL A 194 -0.67 -7.91 0.87
C VAL A 194 -1.96 -8.35 1.58
N ILE A 195 -2.47 -7.56 2.53
CA ILE A 195 -3.76 -7.81 3.19
C ILE A 195 -4.91 -7.63 2.21
N VAL A 196 -4.84 -6.58 1.38
CA VAL A 196 -5.82 -6.32 0.31
C VAL A 196 -5.74 -7.43 -0.75
N GLU A 197 -4.53 -7.86 -1.11
CA GLU A 197 -4.31 -8.99 -2.04
C GLU A 197 -4.92 -10.29 -1.50
N ALA A 198 -4.70 -10.61 -0.24
CA ALA A 198 -5.25 -11.80 0.41
C ALA A 198 -6.77 -11.79 0.49
N ALA A 199 -7.37 -10.67 0.90
CA ALA A 199 -8.82 -10.52 0.89
C ALA A 199 -9.40 -10.57 -0.53
N SER A 200 -8.70 -10.02 -1.53
CA SER A 200 -9.09 -10.13 -2.93
C SER A 200 -9.12 -11.59 -3.40
N CYS A 201 -8.19 -12.42 -2.93
CA CYS A 201 -8.18 -13.87 -3.18
C CYS A 201 -9.29 -14.64 -2.43
N GLY A 202 -10.07 -13.99 -1.56
CA GLY A 202 -11.15 -14.60 -0.78
C GLY A 202 -10.70 -15.19 0.56
N LEU A 203 -9.55 -14.78 1.10
CA LEU A 203 -9.09 -15.25 2.41
C LEU A 203 -9.65 -14.34 3.51
N TYR A 204 -10.01 -14.93 4.64
CA TYR A 204 -10.31 -14.17 5.85
C TYR A 204 -9.01 -13.72 6.51
N VAL A 205 -8.93 -12.45 6.92
CA VAL A 205 -7.67 -11.87 7.38
C VAL A 205 -7.62 -11.88 8.90
N VAL A 206 -6.54 -12.42 9.46
CA VAL A 206 -6.15 -12.24 10.86
C VAL A 206 -4.91 -11.37 10.87
N CYS A 207 -4.96 -10.21 11.53
CA CYS A 207 -3.84 -9.28 11.51
C CYS A 207 -3.66 -8.56 12.85
N THR A 208 -2.44 -8.10 13.09
CA THR A 208 -2.15 -7.23 14.23
C THR A 208 -2.71 -5.83 14.02
N ARG A 209 -3.24 -5.23 15.09
CA ARG A 209 -3.79 -3.88 15.12
C ARG A 209 -2.67 -2.86 15.31
N VAL A 210 -1.84 -2.69 14.29
CA VAL A 210 -0.68 -1.77 14.30
C VAL A 210 -0.70 -0.84 13.10
N GLY A 211 -0.15 0.36 13.27
CA GLY A 211 -0.02 1.34 12.18
C GLY A 211 -1.35 1.58 11.46
N GLY A 212 -1.31 1.64 10.13
CA GLY A 212 -2.49 1.89 9.30
C GLY A 212 -3.36 0.66 9.03
N ILE A 213 -3.00 -0.53 9.53
CA ILE A 213 -3.74 -1.79 9.28
C ILE A 213 -5.25 -1.71 9.58
N PRO A 214 -5.70 -1.07 10.68
CA PRO A 214 -7.14 -1.00 11.00
C PRO A 214 -7.98 -0.23 9.97
N GLU A 215 -7.34 0.54 9.08
CA GLU A 215 -7.99 1.34 8.04
C GLU A 215 -8.15 0.59 6.71
N VAL A 216 -7.47 -0.57 6.57
CA VAL A 216 -7.25 -1.22 5.27
C VAL A 216 -8.43 -2.07 4.82
N LEU A 217 -9.04 -2.82 5.73
CA LEU A 217 -10.19 -3.67 5.40
C LEU A 217 -11.31 -3.45 6.41
N PRO A 218 -12.58 -3.58 5.98
CA PRO A 218 -13.70 -3.50 6.89
C PRO A 218 -13.72 -4.70 7.85
N GLN A 219 -14.40 -4.51 8.98
CA GLN A 219 -14.32 -5.44 10.11
C GLN A 219 -14.96 -6.81 9.87
N ASP A 220 -15.80 -6.97 8.84
CA ASP A 220 -16.34 -8.25 8.39
C ASP A 220 -15.32 -9.12 7.63
N MET A 221 -14.21 -8.53 7.18
CA MET A 221 -13.10 -9.22 6.50
C MET A 221 -11.92 -9.54 7.41
N THR A 222 -11.87 -8.94 8.60
CA THR A 222 -10.69 -8.96 9.47
C THR A 222 -11.00 -9.31 10.92
N THR A 223 -10.16 -10.15 11.52
CA THR A 223 -9.99 -10.23 12.97
C THR A 223 -8.68 -9.56 13.38
N PHE A 224 -8.76 -8.65 14.34
CA PHE A 224 -7.59 -7.95 14.87
C PHE A 224 -7.06 -8.62 16.13
N ALA A 225 -5.74 -8.65 16.26
CA ALA A 225 -5.00 -9.01 17.46
C ALA A 225 -4.08 -7.84 17.89
N LYS A 226 -3.74 -7.75 19.16
CA LYS A 226 -2.55 -7.03 19.63
C LYS A 226 -1.30 -7.75 19.11
N PRO A 227 -0.15 -7.06 18.99
CA PRO A 227 1.12 -7.67 18.62
C PRO A 227 1.72 -8.49 19.78
N GLU A 228 0.92 -9.38 20.35
CA GLU A 228 1.21 -10.24 21.52
C GLU A 228 0.82 -11.67 21.18
N GLU A 229 1.57 -12.65 21.68
CA GLU A 229 1.42 -14.07 21.31
C GLU A 229 0.02 -14.60 21.65
N ASP A 230 -0.43 -14.39 22.90
CA ASP A 230 -1.72 -14.88 23.38
C ASP A 230 -2.88 -14.31 22.56
N ASP A 231 -2.83 -13.02 22.23
CA ASP A 231 -3.89 -12.37 21.49
C ASP A 231 -3.91 -12.80 20.01
N LEU A 232 -2.75 -13.05 19.41
CA LEU A 232 -2.66 -13.58 18.05
C LEU A 232 -3.21 -15.01 17.97
N VAL A 233 -2.90 -15.86 18.95
CA VAL A 233 -3.45 -17.22 19.06
C VAL A 233 -4.97 -17.16 19.24
N ALA A 234 -5.47 -16.31 20.15
CA ALA A 234 -6.89 -16.15 20.41
C ALA A 234 -7.66 -15.62 19.20
N ALA A 235 -7.13 -14.60 18.52
CA ALA A 235 -7.70 -14.03 17.30
C ALA A 235 -7.76 -15.07 16.17
N THR A 236 -6.70 -15.88 16.02
CA THR A 236 -6.66 -16.95 15.02
C THR A 236 -7.68 -18.04 15.33
N ALA A 237 -7.80 -18.46 16.59
CA ALA A 237 -8.81 -19.44 17.01
C ALA A 237 -10.24 -18.92 16.78
N LYS A 238 -10.51 -17.64 17.07
CA LYS A 238 -11.79 -17.00 16.78
C LYS A 238 -12.10 -16.99 15.28
N ALA A 239 -11.10 -16.69 14.44
CA ALA A 239 -11.24 -16.69 13.00
C ALA A 239 -11.56 -18.09 12.44
N ILE A 240 -10.87 -19.12 12.93
CA ILE A 240 -11.13 -20.53 12.61
C ILE A 240 -12.58 -20.89 12.98
N ALA A 241 -13.01 -20.57 14.20
CA ALA A 241 -14.37 -20.85 14.65
C ALA A 241 -15.43 -20.13 13.81
N ALA A 242 -15.20 -18.87 13.45
CA ALA A 242 -16.12 -18.10 12.62
C ALA A 242 -16.26 -18.66 11.18
N LEU A 243 -15.16 -19.17 10.60
CA LEU A 243 -15.21 -19.86 9.32
C LEU A 243 -15.97 -21.19 9.41
N ARG A 244 -15.71 -22.01 10.43
CA ARG A 244 -16.45 -23.27 10.64
C ARG A 244 -17.95 -23.05 10.91
N ALA A 245 -18.30 -21.96 11.59
CA ALA A 245 -19.68 -21.57 11.84
C ALA A 245 -20.37 -20.95 10.61
N ASN A 246 -19.67 -20.83 9.47
CA ASN A 246 -20.17 -20.20 8.26
C ASN A 246 -20.64 -18.75 8.47
N GLY A 247 -20.05 -18.07 9.46
CA GLY A 247 -20.41 -16.71 9.84
C GLY A 247 -19.76 -15.63 8.97
N ILE A 248 -18.82 -16.01 8.10
CA ILE A 248 -18.05 -15.11 7.24
C ILE A 248 -18.34 -15.44 5.77
N ARG A 249 -18.61 -14.40 4.98
CA ARG A 249 -18.98 -14.51 3.56
C ARG A 249 -17.80 -14.17 2.66
N THR A 250 -16.75 -14.99 2.71
CA THR A 250 -15.48 -14.76 2.00
C THR A 250 -15.65 -14.68 0.49
N GLU A 251 -16.68 -15.30 -0.07
CA GLU A 251 -16.95 -15.27 -1.52
C GLU A 251 -17.31 -13.87 -2.04
N ARG A 252 -17.64 -12.92 -1.16
CA ARG A 252 -17.94 -11.53 -1.52
C ARG A 252 -16.72 -10.62 -1.47
N PHE A 253 -15.64 -11.05 -0.83
CA PHE A 253 -14.50 -10.17 -0.53
C PHE A 253 -13.83 -9.63 -1.79
N HIS A 254 -13.67 -10.47 -2.81
CA HIS A 254 -13.07 -10.06 -4.08
C HIS A 254 -13.78 -8.83 -4.70
N ASP A 255 -15.10 -8.90 -4.83
CA ASP A 255 -15.88 -7.83 -5.46
C ASP A 255 -15.92 -6.57 -4.61
N GLN A 256 -15.93 -6.71 -3.28
CA GLN A 256 -15.84 -5.58 -2.36
C GLN A 256 -14.47 -4.90 -2.45
N VAL A 257 -13.37 -5.65 -2.37
CA VAL A 257 -11.99 -5.16 -2.49
C VAL A 257 -11.75 -4.46 -3.83
N ARG A 258 -12.22 -5.07 -4.93
CA ARG A 258 -12.13 -4.51 -6.28
C ARG A 258 -12.75 -3.11 -6.37
N ARG A 259 -13.82 -2.84 -5.62
CA ARG A 259 -14.50 -1.53 -5.60
C ARG A 259 -13.78 -0.52 -4.69
N MET A 260 -13.19 -0.99 -3.59
CA MET A 260 -12.49 -0.14 -2.62
C MET A 260 -11.12 0.35 -3.12
N TYR A 261 -10.36 -0.51 -3.80
CA TYR A 261 -8.93 -0.28 -4.10
C TYR A 261 -8.63 -0.25 -5.60
N SER A 262 -9.39 0.56 -6.34
CA SER A 262 -9.22 0.73 -7.79
C SER A 262 -8.12 1.73 -8.14
N TRP A 263 -7.23 1.33 -9.05
CA TRP A 263 -6.23 2.23 -9.65
C TRP A 263 -6.86 3.45 -10.34
N THR A 264 -8.10 3.34 -10.84
CA THR A 264 -8.79 4.48 -11.47
C THR A 264 -9.14 5.55 -10.45
N ASP A 265 -9.64 5.16 -9.28
CA ASP A 265 -9.99 6.09 -8.20
C ASP A 265 -8.71 6.69 -7.57
N VAL A 266 -7.70 5.86 -7.30
CA VAL A 266 -6.40 6.34 -6.81
C VAL A 266 -5.74 7.32 -7.79
N ALA A 267 -5.77 7.03 -9.10
CA ALA A 267 -5.25 7.94 -10.11
C ALA A 267 -6.01 9.27 -10.12
N GLN A 268 -7.34 9.25 -10.08
CA GLN A 268 -8.16 10.48 -10.05
C GLN A 268 -7.88 11.33 -8.81
N ARG A 269 -7.72 10.70 -7.63
CA ARG A 269 -7.38 11.41 -6.38
C ARG A 269 -5.98 12.02 -6.46
N THR A 270 -5.02 11.31 -7.04
CA THR A 270 -3.65 11.80 -7.24
C THR A 270 -3.60 12.93 -8.27
N GLU A 271 -4.33 12.81 -9.38
CA GLU A 271 -4.49 13.89 -10.37
C GLU A 271 -5.09 15.15 -9.73
N ARG A 272 -6.10 15.00 -8.86
CA ARG A 272 -6.65 16.13 -8.10
C ARG A 272 -5.61 16.84 -7.24
N VAL A 273 -4.64 16.11 -6.66
CA VAL A 273 -3.50 16.71 -5.94
C VAL A 273 -2.60 17.50 -6.89
N TYR A 274 -2.30 16.95 -8.07
CA TYR A 274 -1.51 17.65 -9.08
C TYR A 274 -2.21 18.91 -9.58
N ASP A 275 -3.51 18.85 -9.82
CA ASP A 275 -4.32 20.00 -10.22
C ASP A 275 -4.37 21.06 -9.11
N GLY A 276 -4.45 20.65 -7.84
CA GLY A 276 -4.40 21.53 -6.68
C GLY A 276 -3.09 22.32 -6.57
N ILE A 277 -1.94 21.64 -6.65
CA ILE A 277 -0.63 22.31 -6.49
C ILE A 277 -0.20 23.11 -7.73
N THR A 278 -0.69 22.75 -8.91
CA THR A 278 -0.45 23.51 -10.15
C THR A 278 -1.38 24.71 -10.29
N GLY A 279 -2.44 24.78 -9.47
CA GLY A 279 -3.42 25.87 -9.49
C GLY A 279 -4.52 25.72 -10.52
N ALA A 280 -4.68 24.51 -11.08
CA ALA A 280 -5.82 24.19 -11.93
C ALA A 280 -7.13 24.06 -11.13
N LEU A 281 -7.04 23.78 -9.83
CA LEU A 281 -8.17 23.84 -8.89
C LEU A 281 -8.03 25.06 -7.97
N SER A 282 -9.14 25.69 -7.60
CA SER A 282 -9.14 26.75 -6.60
C SER A 282 -8.82 26.19 -5.20
N PRO A 283 -8.28 27.01 -4.27
CA PRO A 283 -8.08 26.57 -2.89
C PRO A 283 -9.36 26.08 -2.21
N GLU A 284 -10.50 26.70 -2.49
CA GLU A 284 -11.81 26.29 -1.98
C GLU A 284 -12.24 24.92 -2.55
N GLU A 285 -11.97 24.68 -3.84
CA GLU A 285 -12.24 23.39 -4.47
C GLU A 285 -11.28 22.30 -3.96
N PHE A 286 -10.02 22.64 -3.70
CA PHE A 286 -9.00 21.69 -3.31
C PHE A 286 -9.09 21.31 -1.82
N TYR A 287 -9.23 22.29 -0.92
CA TYR A 287 -9.28 22.09 0.53
C TYR A 287 -10.71 22.00 1.10
N GLY A 288 -11.74 22.38 0.33
CA GLY A 288 -13.13 22.38 0.78
C GLY A 288 -13.44 23.48 1.82
N ASP A 289 -14.51 23.26 2.59
CA ASP A 289 -15.06 24.22 3.58
C ASP A 289 -14.17 24.44 4.82
N TYR A 290 -13.04 23.73 4.93
CA TYR A 290 -12.02 23.99 5.95
C TYR A 290 -11.37 25.37 5.83
N SER A 291 -11.50 26.03 4.68
CA SER A 291 -11.08 27.42 4.49
C SER A 291 -12.08 28.45 5.06
N ALA A 292 -13.33 28.08 5.34
CA ALA A 292 -14.41 29.01 5.70
C ALA A 292 -14.56 29.20 7.23
N ASN A 293 -14.28 28.17 8.03
CA ASN A 293 -14.37 28.24 9.48
C ASN A 293 -13.00 28.66 10.08
N GLY A 294 -12.84 29.97 10.31
CA GLY A 294 -11.58 30.64 10.68
C GLY A 294 -10.98 30.27 12.05
N GLY A 295 -10.57 29.01 12.21
CA GLY A 295 -9.78 28.51 13.35
C GLY A 295 -8.30 28.28 13.04
N GLY A 296 -7.84 28.57 11.82
CA GLY A 296 -6.43 28.43 11.43
C GLY A 296 -5.67 29.73 11.63
N TRP A 297 -4.44 29.63 12.14
CA TRP A 297 -3.41 30.65 12.02
C TRP A 297 -3.58 31.46 10.73
N SER A 298 -3.61 32.79 10.84
CA SER A 298 -3.68 33.72 9.71
C SER A 298 -2.51 33.45 8.75
N ALA A 299 -2.76 32.60 7.76
CA ALA A 299 -1.95 32.46 6.57
C ALA A 299 -1.98 33.82 5.89
N THR A 300 -0.89 34.56 6.04
CA THR A 300 -0.77 35.92 5.55
C THR A 300 -1.03 35.89 4.05
N ARG A 301 -2.15 36.51 3.66
CA ARG A 301 -2.61 36.68 2.27
C ARG A 301 -1.49 37.27 1.42
N GLY A 302 -0.84 36.43 0.62
CA GLY A 302 -0.08 36.86 -0.55
C GLY A 302 -1.04 37.13 -1.71
N ARG A 303 -1.13 38.38 -2.15
CA ARG A 303 -1.84 38.80 -3.37
C ARG A 303 -1.18 38.16 -4.61
N ALA A 304 -1.59 36.95 -4.95
CA ALA A 304 -1.59 36.30 -6.27
C ALA A 304 -1.77 34.80 -6.01
N GLY A 305 -2.81 34.20 -6.58
CA GLY A 305 -3.10 32.78 -6.39
C GLY A 305 -1.93 31.87 -6.76
N VAL A 306 -1.89 30.70 -6.11
CA VAL A 306 -1.00 29.56 -6.32
C VAL A 306 0.41 29.73 -5.72
N GLN A 307 0.54 29.35 -4.44
CA GLN A 307 1.75 29.42 -3.62
C GLN A 307 2.92 28.63 -4.23
N SER A 308 3.79 29.25 -5.02
CA SER A 308 5.21 28.89 -4.95
C SER A 308 5.71 29.47 -3.63
N PHE A 309 6.03 28.64 -2.64
CA PHE A 309 6.68 29.16 -1.43
C PHE A 309 7.85 30.03 -1.86
N ALA A 310 7.79 31.32 -1.55
CA ALA A 310 8.90 32.22 -1.82
C ALA A 310 10.14 31.63 -1.12
N LEU A 311 11.33 31.79 -1.72
CA LEU A 311 12.59 31.26 -1.18
C LEU A 311 12.73 31.54 0.33
N ILE A 312 12.22 32.69 0.78
CA ILE A 312 12.20 33.10 2.18
C ILE A 312 11.40 32.16 3.09
N ASP A 313 10.26 31.62 2.66
CA ASP A 313 9.44 30.72 3.47
C ASP A 313 10.04 29.32 3.51
N ARG A 314 10.68 28.89 2.41
CA ARG A 314 11.50 27.67 2.39
C ARG A 314 12.68 27.80 3.37
N LEU A 315 13.40 28.92 3.34
CA LEU A 315 14.48 29.22 4.29
C LEU A 315 14.03 29.25 5.75
N LYS A 316 12.83 29.78 6.05
CA LYS A 316 12.26 29.72 7.41
C LYS A 316 12.03 28.28 7.86
N ARG A 317 11.51 27.40 6.98
CA ARG A 317 11.31 25.97 7.29
C ARG A 317 12.63 25.26 7.57
N TYR A 318 13.65 25.50 6.74
CA TYR A 318 15.00 24.95 6.95
C TYR A 318 15.59 25.42 8.28
N TYR A 319 15.54 26.72 8.58
CA TYR A 319 16.03 27.27 9.83
C TYR A 319 15.29 26.69 11.06
N GLY A 320 14.00 26.39 10.91
CA GLY A 320 13.16 25.73 11.93
C GLY A 320 13.51 24.26 12.24
N CYS A 321 14.55 23.69 11.61
CA CYS A 321 15.03 22.33 11.91
C CYS A 321 15.98 22.25 13.13
N GLY A 322 16.24 23.39 13.80
CA GLY A 322 17.03 23.50 15.02
C GLY A 322 18.23 24.45 14.86
N ILE A 323 18.81 24.86 15.98
CA ILE A 323 19.81 25.95 16.04
C ILE A 323 21.03 25.68 15.14
N TRP A 324 21.56 24.46 15.19
CA TRP A 324 22.73 24.04 14.40
C TRP A 324 22.33 23.41 13.07
N ALA A 325 21.40 22.46 13.10
CA ALA A 325 20.95 21.74 11.91
C ALA A 325 20.30 22.67 10.88
N GLY A 326 19.51 23.67 11.32
CA GLY A 326 18.88 24.62 10.41
C GLY A 326 19.87 25.53 9.70
N LYS A 327 20.93 25.98 10.38
CA LYS A 327 22.03 26.74 9.75
C LYS A 327 22.76 25.90 8.71
N LEU A 328 23.07 24.64 9.05
CA LEU A 328 23.68 23.70 8.12
C LEU A 328 22.79 23.46 6.89
N PHE A 329 21.50 23.24 7.08
CA PHE A 329 20.54 23.04 6.01
C PHE A 329 20.39 24.25 5.09
N CYS A 330 20.32 25.47 5.65
CA CYS A 330 20.34 26.68 4.84
C CYS A 330 21.63 26.79 4.02
N MET A 331 22.79 26.46 4.60
CA MET A 331 24.07 26.45 3.88
C MET A 331 24.07 25.41 2.74
N CYS A 332 23.58 24.20 3.00
CA CYS A 332 23.42 23.16 1.96
C CYS A 332 22.55 23.65 0.80
N VAL A 333 21.40 24.26 1.08
CA VAL A 333 20.49 24.77 0.05
C VAL A 333 21.12 25.91 -0.76
N VAL A 334 21.91 26.79 -0.11
CA VAL A 334 22.65 27.84 -0.81
C VAL A 334 23.70 27.24 -1.74
N ILE A 335 24.46 26.24 -1.28
CA ILE A 335 25.46 25.53 -2.09
C ILE A 335 24.78 24.82 -3.27
N ASP A 336 23.70 24.08 -3.01
CA ASP A 336 22.92 23.39 -4.05
C ASP A 336 22.36 24.38 -5.08
N TYR A 337 21.91 25.56 -4.63
CA TYR A 337 21.47 26.63 -5.54
C TYR A 337 22.62 27.16 -6.40
N LEU A 338 23.81 27.36 -5.83
CA LEU A 338 25.00 27.79 -6.60
C LEU A 338 25.43 26.71 -7.60
N LEU A 339 25.41 25.44 -7.20
CA LEU A 339 25.64 24.31 -8.10
C LEU A 339 24.59 24.27 -9.21
N PHE A 340 23.33 24.51 -8.90
CA PHE A 340 22.25 24.60 -9.88
C PHE A 340 22.49 25.75 -10.88
N VAL A 341 22.88 26.94 -10.41
CA VAL A 341 23.23 28.07 -11.29
C VAL A 341 24.42 27.71 -12.20
N PHE A 342 25.44 27.06 -11.65
CA PHE A 342 26.59 26.58 -12.42
C PHE A 342 26.18 25.55 -13.48
N LEU A 343 25.35 24.57 -13.13
CA LEU A 343 24.81 23.58 -14.06
C LEU A 343 23.95 24.23 -15.14
N GLU A 344 23.13 25.22 -14.81
CA GLU A 344 22.33 25.96 -15.78
C GLU A 344 23.21 26.75 -16.78
N MET A 345 24.38 27.24 -16.34
CA MET A 345 25.37 27.87 -17.22
C MET A 345 26.08 26.86 -18.12
N TRP A 346 26.44 25.70 -17.60
CA TRP A 346 27.23 24.69 -18.33
C TRP A 346 26.38 23.78 -19.23
N ALA A 347 25.17 23.45 -18.80
CA ALA A 347 24.20 22.61 -19.49
C ALA A 347 22.79 23.23 -19.36
N PRO A 348 22.47 24.25 -20.17
CA PRO A 348 21.20 24.98 -20.09
C PRO A 348 19.99 24.05 -20.18
N ARG A 349 18.97 24.30 -19.36
CA ARG A 349 17.74 23.48 -19.34
C ARG A 349 17.04 23.39 -20.71
N ALA A 350 17.24 24.40 -21.55
CA ALA A 350 16.70 24.45 -22.92
C ALA A 350 17.24 23.33 -23.82
N ASN A 351 18.40 22.76 -23.47
CA ASN A 351 19.04 21.67 -24.21
C ASN A 351 18.69 20.28 -23.65
N ILE A 352 17.86 20.20 -22.60
CA ILE A 352 17.42 18.92 -22.04
C ILE A 352 16.27 18.38 -22.89
N ASP A 353 16.42 17.15 -23.39
CA ASP A 353 15.35 16.48 -24.12
C ASP A 353 14.08 16.37 -23.28
N VAL A 354 13.00 17.00 -23.74
CA VAL A 354 11.69 16.86 -23.11
C VAL A 354 11.13 15.50 -23.48
N ALA A 355 10.92 14.65 -22.47
CA ALA A 355 10.27 13.36 -22.66
C ALA A 355 8.89 13.58 -23.34
N ARG A 356 8.65 12.86 -24.44
CA ARG A 356 7.35 12.92 -25.12
C ARG A 356 6.27 12.44 -24.16
N ASN A 357 5.15 13.17 -24.13
CA ASN A 357 3.97 12.73 -23.39
C ASN A 357 3.54 11.33 -23.85
N TRP A 358 3.10 10.51 -22.91
CA TRP A 358 2.52 9.21 -23.23
C TRP A 358 1.35 9.42 -24.21
N PRO A 359 1.26 8.66 -25.31
CA PRO A 359 0.19 8.85 -26.28
C PRO A 359 -1.16 8.69 -25.57
N LYS A 360 -1.96 9.77 -25.60
CA LYS A 360 -3.33 9.71 -25.08
C LYS A 360 -4.10 8.73 -25.96
N LYS A 361 -4.69 7.70 -25.36
CA LYS A 361 -5.69 6.90 -26.08
C LYS A 361 -6.82 7.85 -26.43
N SER A 362 -7.04 8.07 -27.73
CA SER A 362 -8.23 8.78 -28.19
C SER A 362 -9.45 8.09 -27.58
N PRO A 363 -10.38 8.82 -26.97
CA PRO A 363 -11.62 8.22 -26.48
C PRO A 363 -12.28 7.51 -27.66
N ALA A 364 -12.44 6.19 -27.55
CA ALA A 364 -13.11 5.42 -28.57
C ALA A 364 -14.50 6.04 -28.74
N VAL A 365 -14.78 6.58 -29.93
CA VAL A 365 -16.13 7.02 -30.30
C VAL A 365 -17.04 5.82 -30.08
N LYS A 366 -17.95 5.93 -29.11
CA LYS A 366 -19.03 4.96 -28.87
C LYS A 366 -19.88 4.95 -30.15
N GLY A 367 -19.58 4.02 -31.07
CA GLY A 367 -20.32 3.90 -32.33
C GLY A 367 -19.67 3.07 -33.44
N ALA A 368 -18.36 2.78 -33.39
CA ALA A 368 -17.69 2.10 -34.52
C ALA A 368 -17.26 0.65 -34.26
N ARG A 369 -17.66 0.02 -33.14
CA ARG A 369 -17.20 -1.33 -32.77
C ARG A 369 -18.10 -2.49 -33.20
N GLU A 370 -19.09 -2.25 -34.04
CA GLU A 370 -19.94 -3.31 -34.62
C GLU A 370 -19.56 -3.73 -36.05
N LYS A 371 -18.55 -3.10 -36.69
CA LYS A 371 -18.19 -3.45 -38.09
C LYS A 371 -16.77 -3.98 -38.34
N GLU A 372 -15.86 -3.98 -37.35
CA GLU A 372 -14.48 -4.46 -37.56
C GLU A 372 -14.17 -5.83 -36.94
N ALA A 373 -15.15 -6.53 -36.36
CA ALA A 373 -14.94 -7.85 -35.76
C ALA A 373 -15.00 -9.04 -36.73
N VAL A 374 -15.18 -8.80 -38.04
CA VAL A 374 -15.33 -9.88 -39.04
C VAL A 374 -14.05 -10.18 -39.82
N ASP A 375 -13.07 -9.27 -39.90
CA ASP A 375 -11.86 -9.49 -40.71
C ASP A 375 -10.57 -9.12 -39.96
N ASN A 376 -10.10 -9.98 -39.05
CA ASN A 376 -8.66 -10.23 -38.85
C ASN A 376 -8.38 -11.32 -37.79
N PRO A 377 -7.83 -12.49 -38.17
CA PRO A 377 -7.27 -13.42 -37.20
C PRO A 377 -5.87 -12.94 -36.79
N VAL A 378 -5.74 -12.38 -35.58
CA VAL A 378 -4.46 -11.92 -35.05
C VAL A 378 -3.53 -13.11 -34.78
N VAL A 379 -2.58 -13.31 -35.68
CA VAL A 379 -1.38 -14.14 -35.52
C VAL A 379 -0.57 -13.62 -34.31
N ARG A 380 -0.51 -14.42 -33.24
CA ARG A 380 0.40 -14.22 -32.11
C ARG A 380 1.85 -14.37 -32.57
N LYS A 381 2.54 -13.26 -32.86
CA LYS A 381 4.02 -13.25 -32.95
C LYS A 381 4.61 -13.36 -31.54
N ARG A 382 4.99 -14.58 -31.15
CA ARG A 382 5.96 -14.84 -30.07
C ARG A 382 7.31 -14.28 -30.49
N SER A 383 7.86 -13.32 -29.75
CA SER A 383 9.26 -12.91 -29.93
C SER A 383 10.18 -14.01 -29.41
N LYS A 384 10.81 -14.76 -30.32
CA LYS A 384 11.99 -15.57 -30.00
C LYS A 384 13.15 -14.61 -29.73
N ARG A 385 13.69 -14.64 -28.51
CA ARG A 385 14.93 -13.96 -28.16
C ARG A 385 16.08 -14.89 -28.54
N GLU A 386 16.69 -14.67 -29.70
CA GLU A 386 17.92 -15.35 -30.10
C GLU A 386 19.06 -14.93 -29.16
N ARG A 387 19.67 -15.91 -28.49
CA ARG A 387 21.03 -15.76 -27.97
C ARG A 387 21.98 -15.98 -29.14
N ARG A 388 22.84 -15.00 -29.41
CA ARG A 388 23.97 -15.13 -30.33
C ARG A 388 25.26 -15.39 -29.51
N PRO A 389 26.24 -16.05 -30.15
CA PRO A 389 27.12 -17.05 -29.53
C PRO A 389 28.15 -16.50 -28.56
#